data_AF-A0A0B8NWQ9-F1
#
_entry.id   AF-A0A0B8NWQ9-F1
#
_cell.length_a   1.000
_cell.length_b   1.000
_cell.length_c   1.000
_cell.angle_alpha   90.00
_cell.angle_beta   90.00
_cell.angle_gamma   90.00
#
_symmetry.space_group_name_H-M   'P 1'
#
loop_
_entity.id
_entity.type
_entity.pdbx_description
1 polymer ?
#
loop_
_entity_poly.entity_id
_entity_poly.type
_entity_poly.pdbx_seq_one_letter_code
_entity_poly.pdbx_strand_id
1 'polypeptide(L)'
;MNSLLINNVRFPDQEELHQILVENGQFTRIEKAGTLDAFEGETLDAEGGIAVAPFCEPHIHLDATQTAGEPSWNISGTLFEGIERWAERKQLLTIEDVKTRAKQTLKWQIANGIQHVRTHVDVSDPTLLALKAMVEVREEMKEWVDIQIVAFPQEGILSYPNGKELLEEAVQLGADVIGAIPHFEFTREYGVESLHYIFELAQKYDCLIDVHCDEIDDEQSRFVETLAALAHKFEMGHRVTASHTTAMAHTMEPMHRVYSACLRCRASALWQTR
;
A
#
# COMPACT_ATOMS: atom_id res chain seq x y z
N MET A 1 31.93 1.97 -15.69
CA MET A 1 31.29 0.78 -15.11
C MET A 1 31.20 1.08 -13.62
N ASN A 2 29.99 1.24 -13.08
CA ASN A 2 29.80 1.44 -11.65
C ASN A 2 29.80 0.06 -11.00
N SER A 3 30.92 -0.29 -10.40
CA SER A 3 31.05 -1.46 -9.54
C SER A 3 31.33 -0.99 -8.12
N LEU A 4 30.60 -1.54 -7.16
CA LEU A 4 30.70 -1.23 -5.74
C LEU A 4 30.94 -2.53 -4.97
N LEU A 5 31.95 -2.54 -4.10
CA LEU A 5 32.17 -3.61 -3.13
C LEU A 5 31.73 -3.15 -1.75
N ILE A 6 30.80 -3.86 -1.13
CA ILE A 6 30.39 -3.66 0.26
C ILE A 6 31.10 -4.71 1.12
N ASN A 7 31.96 -4.29 2.04
CA ASN A 7 32.77 -5.16 2.90
C ASN A 7 32.21 -5.27 4.31
N ASN A 8 32.65 -6.30 5.04
CA ASN A 8 32.38 -6.51 6.46
C ASN A 8 30.90 -6.41 6.83
N VAL A 9 30.03 -6.96 5.98
CA VAL A 9 28.59 -6.92 6.19
C VAL A 9 28.08 -8.19 6.85
N ARG A 10 27.10 -8.07 7.74
CA ARG A 10 26.36 -9.22 8.31
C ARG A 10 25.01 -9.36 7.65
N PHE A 11 24.49 -10.58 7.62
CA PHE A 11 23.09 -10.85 7.31
C PHE A 11 22.31 -11.15 8.60
N PRO A 12 20.98 -10.98 8.61
CA PRO A 12 20.15 -11.36 9.75
C PRO A 12 20.46 -12.79 10.22
N ASP A 13 20.54 -12.97 11.54
CA ASP A 13 20.81 -14.26 12.19
C ASP A 13 22.16 -14.92 11.83
N GLN A 14 23.11 -14.16 11.27
CA GLN A 14 24.45 -14.64 10.93
C GLN A 14 25.54 -13.80 11.61
N GLU A 15 26.47 -14.48 12.30
CA GLU A 15 27.64 -13.82 12.91
C GLU A 15 28.77 -13.57 11.92
N GLU A 16 28.83 -14.36 10.83
CA GLU A 16 29.89 -14.29 9.83
C GLU A 16 29.83 -12.99 9.03
N LEU A 17 31.01 -12.38 8.80
CA LEU A 17 31.15 -11.24 7.91
C LEU A 17 31.22 -11.69 6.45
N HIS A 18 30.59 -10.90 5.60
CA HIS A 18 30.47 -11.13 4.16
C HIS A 18 30.95 -9.92 3.36
N GLN A 19 31.07 -10.11 2.06
CA GLN A 19 31.32 -9.09 1.05
C GLN A 19 30.25 -9.22 -0.04
N ILE A 20 29.72 -8.08 -0.50
CA ILE A 20 28.74 -8.02 -1.58
C ILE A 20 29.33 -7.23 -2.73
N LEU A 21 29.44 -7.86 -3.90
CA LEU A 21 29.84 -7.18 -5.14
C LEU A 21 28.58 -6.76 -5.90
N VAL A 22 28.49 -5.47 -6.20
CA VAL A 22 27.44 -4.87 -7.02
C VAL A 22 28.05 -4.41 -8.34
N GLU A 23 27.50 -4.87 -9.45
CA GLU A 23 27.95 -4.47 -10.78
C GLU A 23 26.72 -4.09 -11.62
N ASN A 24 26.75 -2.89 -12.21
CA ASN A 24 25.65 -2.40 -13.06
C ASN A 24 24.28 -2.48 -12.35
N GLY A 25 24.24 -2.19 -11.05
CA GLY A 25 23.02 -2.19 -10.24
C GLY A 25 22.53 -3.57 -9.80
N GLN A 26 23.30 -4.64 -10.03
CA GLN A 26 22.94 -6.00 -9.63
C GLN A 26 23.93 -6.60 -8.65
N PHE A 27 23.45 -7.37 -7.67
CA PHE A 27 24.30 -8.18 -6.82
C PHE A 27 24.86 -9.35 -7.63
N THR A 28 26.16 -9.34 -7.93
CA THR A 28 26.80 -10.38 -8.75
C THR A 28 27.50 -11.46 -7.92
N ARG A 29 28.02 -11.10 -6.74
CA ARG A 29 28.63 -12.06 -5.79
C ARG A 29 28.30 -11.69 -4.34
N ILE A 30 28.07 -12.72 -3.52
CA ILE A 30 27.94 -12.62 -2.06
C ILE A 30 28.81 -13.71 -1.47
N GLU A 31 29.89 -13.34 -0.78
CA GLU A 31 30.90 -14.27 -0.30
C GLU A 31 31.35 -13.93 1.12
N LYS A 32 32.11 -14.81 1.77
CA LYS A 32 32.68 -14.51 3.09
C LYS A 32 33.69 -13.36 3.01
N ALA A 33 33.91 -12.66 4.12
CA ALA A 33 34.91 -11.62 4.17
C ALA A 33 36.32 -12.17 3.89
N GLY A 34 37.05 -11.50 2.98
CA GLY A 34 38.40 -11.88 2.60
C GLY A 34 38.50 -12.97 1.51
N THR A 35 37.37 -13.36 0.89
CA THR A 35 37.39 -14.34 -0.22
C THR A 35 37.58 -13.70 -1.59
N LEU A 36 37.19 -12.43 -1.77
CA LEU A 36 37.38 -11.72 -3.02
C LEU A 36 38.83 -11.23 -3.14
N ASP A 37 39.41 -11.39 -4.33
CA ASP A 37 40.71 -10.82 -4.71
C ASP A 37 40.70 -9.28 -4.60
N ALA A 38 41.86 -8.65 -4.75
CA ALA A 38 41.97 -7.20 -4.76
C ALA A 38 40.98 -6.58 -5.77
N PHE A 39 39.97 -5.88 -5.24
CA PHE A 39 38.96 -5.19 -6.02
C PHE A 39 39.43 -3.76 -6.33
N GLU A 40 39.45 -3.41 -7.61
CA GLU A 40 39.75 -2.05 -8.07
C GLU A 40 38.42 -1.32 -8.36
N GLY A 41 37.96 -0.51 -7.41
CA GLY A 41 36.71 0.24 -7.55
C GLY A 41 36.26 0.92 -6.26
N GLU A 42 35.02 1.42 -6.25
CA GLU A 42 34.42 2.02 -5.05
C GLU A 42 34.17 0.94 -4.00
N THR A 43 34.63 1.18 -2.77
CA THR A 43 34.48 0.24 -1.66
C THR A 43 33.81 0.94 -0.49
N LEU A 44 32.77 0.31 0.04
CA LEU A 44 32.08 0.74 1.26
C LEU A 44 32.34 -0.30 2.35
N ASP A 45 32.80 0.14 3.52
CA ASP A 45 32.91 -0.73 4.69
C ASP A 45 31.61 -0.63 5.49
N ALA A 46 30.93 -1.77 5.68
CA ALA A 46 29.72 -1.82 6.50
C ALA A 46 30.04 -1.80 8.01
N GLU A 47 31.30 -1.91 8.41
CA GLU A 47 31.77 -1.88 9.81
C GLU A 47 31.09 -2.93 10.70
N GLY A 48 30.74 -4.09 10.14
CA GLY A 48 29.94 -5.11 10.82
C GLY A 48 28.44 -4.81 10.84
N GLY A 49 27.96 -3.79 10.14
CA GLY A 49 26.54 -3.48 9.96
C GLY A 49 25.77 -4.62 9.30
N ILE A 50 24.43 -4.57 9.40
CA ILE A 50 23.56 -5.60 8.83
C ILE A 50 23.05 -5.11 7.47
N ALA A 51 23.25 -5.91 6.42
CA ALA A 51 22.52 -5.75 5.16
C ALA A 51 21.16 -6.41 5.27
N VAL A 52 20.13 -5.63 5.02
CA VAL A 52 18.75 -6.08 4.84
C VAL A 52 18.24 -5.59 3.49
N ALA A 53 17.24 -6.29 2.95
CA ALA A 53 16.47 -5.75 1.83
C ALA A 53 15.83 -4.42 2.25
N PRO A 54 15.52 -3.53 1.28
CA PRO A 54 14.82 -2.29 1.59
C PRO A 54 13.52 -2.54 2.36
N PHE A 55 13.16 -1.58 3.22
CA PHE A 55 11.87 -1.64 3.90
C PHE A 55 10.74 -1.37 2.91
N CYS A 56 9.57 -1.95 3.21
CA CYS A 56 8.33 -1.72 2.47
C CYS A 56 7.37 -0.92 3.34
N GLU A 57 6.76 0.12 2.78
CA GLU A 57 5.54 0.74 3.29
C GLU A 57 4.35 0.19 2.49
N PRO A 58 3.69 -0.87 2.95
CA PRO A 58 2.65 -1.53 2.17
C PRO A 58 1.31 -0.78 2.20
N HIS A 59 1.14 0.25 3.03
CA HIS A 59 -0.13 0.98 3.10
C HIS A 59 0.05 2.39 3.70
N ILE A 60 -0.07 3.41 2.85
CA ILE A 60 -0.08 4.83 3.22
C ILE A 60 -1.08 5.62 2.37
N HIS A 61 -1.46 6.82 2.81
CA HIS A 61 -2.27 7.78 2.03
C HIS A 61 -1.43 9.02 1.71
N LEU A 62 -0.71 9.00 0.59
CA LEU A 62 0.19 10.10 0.18
C LEU A 62 -0.56 11.32 -0.37
N ASP A 63 -1.78 11.16 -0.87
CA ASP A 63 -2.64 12.25 -1.31
C ASP A 63 -3.09 13.14 -0.13
N ALA A 64 -3.36 12.53 1.02
CA ALA A 64 -3.77 13.18 2.27
C ALA A 64 -2.60 13.51 3.23
N THR A 65 -1.37 13.10 2.92
CA THR A 65 -0.23 13.36 3.80
C THR A 65 0.00 14.85 4.04
N GLN A 66 0.46 15.20 5.24
CA GLN A 66 0.81 16.57 5.63
C GLN A 66 -0.33 17.61 5.51
N THR A 67 -1.59 17.20 5.67
CA THR A 67 -2.74 18.14 5.70
C THR A 67 -3.44 18.21 7.06
N ALA A 68 -2.83 17.65 8.10
CA ALA A 68 -3.43 17.65 9.44
C ALA A 68 -3.67 19.10 9.93
N GLY A 69 -4.91 19.40 10.30
CA GLY A 69 -5.32 20.74 10.73
C GLY A 69 -5.82 21.65 9.60
N GLU A 70 -5.92 21.17 8.36
CA GLU A 70 -6.40 21.95 7.22
C GLU A 70 -7.73 21.39 6.67
N PRO A 71 -8.83 22.15 6.70
CA PRO A 71 -9.00 23.48 7.29
C PRO A 71 -9.17 23.45 8.83
N SER A 72 -9.32 22.27 9.42
CA SER A 72 -9.53 22.09 10.85
C SER A 72 -9.03 20.73 11.33
N TRP A 73 -8.82 20.59 12.63
CA TRP A 73 -8.36 19.35 13.26
C TRP A 73 -9.50 18.35 13.41
N ASN A 74 -9.19 17.06 13.30
CA ASN A 74 -10.04 15.97 13.80
C ASN A 74 -9.95 15.96 15.34
N ILE A 75 -10.97 16.47 16.02
CA ILE A 75 -11.01 16.67 17.47
C ILE A 75 -11.36 15.37 18.21
N SER A 76 -12.27 14.56 17.67
CA SER A 76 -12.68 13.29 18.28
C SER A 76 -11.64 12.18 18.09
N GLY A 77 -10.78 12.29 17.09
CA GLY A 77 -9.84 11.23 16.69
C GLY A 77 -10.52 10.03 16.02
N THR A 78 -11.78 10.17 15.59
CA THR A 78 -12.54 9.08 14.96
C THR A 78 -12.27 8.98 13.45
N LEU A 79 -12.51 7.81 12.87
CA LEU A 79 -12.44 7.61 11.40
C LEU A 79 -13.40 8.55 10.66
N PHE A 80 -14.65 8.59 11.11
CA PHE A 80 -15.71 9.36 10.46
C PHE A 80 -15.40 10.86 10.42
N GLU A 81 -14.96 11.46 11.54
CA GLU A 81 -14.55 12.86 11.53
C GLU A 81 -13.33 13.08 10.61
N GLY A 82 -12.41 12.12 10.54
CA GLY A 82 -11.27 12.17 9.61
C GLY A 82 -11.71 12.24 8.15
N ILE A 83 -12.67 11.40 7.75
CA ILE A 83 -13.25 11.41 6.40
C ILE A 83 -13.95 12.75 6.12
N GLU A 84 -14.69 13.30 7.08
CA GLU A 84 -15.31 14.62 6.94
C GLU A 84 -14.27 15.75 6.77
N ARG A 85 -13.22 15.77 7.61
CA ARG A 85 -12.12 16.76 7.47
C ARG A 85 -11.42 16.62 6.12
N TRP A 86 -11.22 15.38 5.64
CA TRP A 86 -10.63 15.14 4.33
C TRP A 86 -11.53 15.63 3.20
N ALA A 87 -12.85 15.40 3.27
CA ALA A 87 -13.80 15.90 2.28
C ALA A 87 -13.79 17.44 2.17
N GLU A 88 -13.62 18.15 3.29
CA GLU A 88 -13.40 19.61 3.28
C GLU A 88 -12.06 19.98 2.61
N ARG A 89 -10.97 19.26 2.92
CA ARG A 89 -9.65 19.52 2.33
C ARG A 89 -9.60 19.26 0.84
N LYS A 90 -10.35 18.27 0.33
CA LYS A 90 -10.43 17.93 -1.10
C LYS A 90 -10.80 19.12 -1.98
N GLN A 91 -11.66 20.01 -1.49
CA GLN A 91 -12.10 21.21 -2.23
C GLN A 91 -10.95 22.22 -2.47
N LEU A 92 -9.85 22.10 -1.73
CA LEU A 92 -8.70 23.00 -1.79
C LEU A 92 -7.50 22.37 -2.51
N LEU A 93 -7.61 21.12 -2.98
CA LEU A 93 -6.49 20.41 -3.61
C LEU A 93 -6.12 21.01 -4.96
N THR A 94 -4.82 21.04 -5.22
CA THR A 94 -4.26 21.26 -6.56
C THR A 94 -3.21 20.18 -6.83
N ILE A 95 -2.92 19.92 -8.10
CA ILE A 95 -1.92 18.89 -8.48
C ILE A 95 -0.57 19.19 -7.82
N GLU A 96 -0.11 20.43 -7.89
CA GLU A 96 1.18 20.84 -7.31
C GLU A 96 1.21 20.73 -5.78
N ASP A 97 0.10 21.02 -5.10
CA ASP A 97 -0.03 20.83 -3.65
C ASP A 97 0.15 19.34 -3.27
N VAL A 98 -0.60 18.45 -3.92
CA VAL A 98 -0.50 16.99 -3.71
C VAL A 98 0.92 16.49 -3.97
N LYS A 99 1.50 16.85 -5.13
CA LYS A 99 2.86 16.45 -5.51
C LYS A 99 3.90 16.90 -4.48
N THR A 100 3.79 18.14 -4.00
CA THR A 100 4.75 18.71 -3.04
C THR A 100 4.74 17.93 -1.73
N ARG A 101 3.54 17.70 -1.17
CA ARG A 101 3.38 16.96 0.10
C ARG A 101 3.80 15.49 -0.03
N ALA A 102 3.34 14.81 -1.08
CA ALA A 102 3.68 13.42 -1.34
C ALA A 102 5.20 13.20 -1.48
N LYS A 103 5.88 14.01 -2.30
CA LYS A 103 7.34 13.94 -2.48
C LYS A 103 8.09 14.23 -1.19
N GLN A 104 7.61 15.17 -0.38
CA GLN A 104 8.26 15.48 0.90
C GLN A 104 8.16 14.29 1.87
N THR A 105 7.01 13.62 1.95
CA THR A 105 6.84 12.39 2.74
C THR A 105 7.70 11.25 2.20
N LEU A 106 7.74 11.04 0.88
CA LEU A 106 8.58 10.01 0.25
C LEU A 106 10.06 10.23 0.54
N LYS A 107 10.55 11.48 0.49
CA LYS A 107 11.95 11.79 0.85
C LYS A 107 12.28 11.34 2.28
N TRP A 108 11.36 11.54 3.22
CA TRP A 108 11.55 11.06 4.60
C TRP A 108 11.55 9.53 4.66
N GLN A 109 10.66 8.87 3.92
CA GLN A 109 10.63 7.39 3.87
C GLN A 109 11.91 6.81 3.27
N ILE A 110 12.39 7.35 2.15
CA ILE A 110 13.64 6.94 1.49
C ILE A 110 14.83 7.14 2.43
N ALA A 111 14.89 8.25 3.16
CA ALA A 111 15.94 8.50 4.15
C ALA A 111 15.95 7.48 5.31
N ASN A 112 14.85 6.77 5.53
CA ASN A 112 14.73 5.69 6.51
C ASN A 112 14.82 4.28 5.87
N GLY A 113 15.25 4.18 4.60
CA GLY A 113 15.51 2.90 3.94
C GLY A 113 14.29 2.26 3.28
N ILE A 114 13.18 2.98 3.12
CA ILE A 114 12.02 2.50 2.36
C ILE A 114 12.25 2.69 0.87
N GLN A 115 12.11 1.62 0.08
CA GLN A 115 12.18 1.68 -1.40
C GLN A 115 10.96 1.11 -2.10
N HIS A 116 10.01 0.52 -1.37
CA HIS A 116 8.74 0.05 -1.93
C HIS A 116 7.58 0.64 -1.15
N VAL A 117 6.67 1.32 -1.83
CA VAL A 117 5.52 2.00 -1.23
C VAL A 117 4.25 1.60 -1.97
N ARG A 118 3.18 1.29 -1.24
CA ARG A 118 1.83 1.21 -1.78
C ARG A 118 0.98 2.30 -1.14
N THR A 119 0.51 3.22 -1.97
CA THR A 119 -0.31 4.35 -1.55
C THR A 119 -1.74 4.19 -2.02
N HIS A 120 -2.69 4.42 -1.11
CA HIS A 120 -4.08 4.61 -1.44
C HIS A 120 -4.31 6.06 -1.84
N VAL A 121 -5.16 6.28 -2.85
CA VAL A 121 -5.50 7.60 -3.37
C VAL A 121 -7.01 7.68 -3.52
N ASP A 122 -7.62 8.70 -2.91
CA ASP A 122 -9.07 8.88 -2.97
C ASP A 122 -9.53 9.17 -4.41
N VAL A 123 -10.35 8.29 -4.96
CA VAL A 123 -10.98 8.42 -6.29
C VAL A 123 -12.45 8.82 -6.22
N SER A 124 -12.98 9.10 -5.03
CA SER A 124 -14.31 9.68 -4.79
C SER A 124 -14.26 11.20 -5.06
N ASP A 125 -13.77 11.55 -6.25
CA ASP A 125 -13.56 12.90 -6.77
C ASP A 125 -13.75 12.84 -8.30
N PRO A 126 -14.77 13.50 -8.87
CA PRO A 126 -15.04 13.49 -10.31
C PRO A 126 -13.89 14.02 -11.17
N THR A 127 -12.96 14.77 -10.58
CA THR A 127 -11.80 15.30 -11.30
C THR A 127 -10.60 14.35 -11.30
N LEU A 128 -10.60 13.34 -10.42
CA LEU A 128 -9.49 12.41 -10.17
C LEU A 128 -8.15 13.15 -9.99
N LEU A 129 -8.19 14.33 -9.36
CA LEU A 129 -7.05 15.24 -9.30
C LEU A 129 -5.89 14.65 -8.52
N ALA A 130 -6.17 14.07 -7.35
CA ALA A 130 -5.17 13.42 -6.51
C ALA A 130 -4.51 12.23 -7.23
N LEU A 131 -5.30 11.42 -7.93
CA LEU A 131 -4.79 10.29 -8.71
C LEU A 131 -3.83 10.74 -9.82
N LYS A 132 -4.23 11.74 -10.62
CA LYS A 132 -3.39 12.30 -11.69
C LYS A 132 -2.06 12.82 -11.13
N ALA A 133 -2.12 13.54 -10.01
CA ALA A 133 -0.94 14.00 -9.31
C ALA A 133 -0.03 12.84 -8.86
N MET A 134 -0.61 11.78 -8.28
CA MET A 134 0.18 10.64 -7.79
C MET A 134 0.79 9.79 -8.90
N VAL A 135 0.14 9.68 -10.07
CA VAL A 135 0.75 9.06 -11.25
C VAL A 135 1.99 9.84 -11.71
N GLU A 136 1.95 11.18 -11.69
CA GLU A 136 3.13 11.99 -11.96
C GLU A 136 4.22 11.81 -10.90
N VAL A 137 3.86 11.76 -9.60
CA VAL A 137 4.83 11.51 -8.51
C VAL A 137 5.54 10.18 -8.70
N ARG A 138 4.81 9.11 -9.06
CA ARG A 138 5.40 7.79 -9.33
C ARG A 138 6.49 7.88 -10.40
N GLU A 139 6.21 8.54 -11.53
CA GLU A 139 7.21 8.70 -12.59
C GLU A 139 8.40 9.58 -12.19
N GLU A 140 8.15 10.66 -11.46
CA GLU A 140 9.18 11.60 -11.02
C GLU A 140 10.09 11.00 -9.93
N MET A 141 9.63 9.98 -9.20
CA MET A 141 10.33 9.39 -8.05
C MET A 141 10.91 7.99 -8.29
N LYS A 142 10.69 7.38 -9.46
CA LYS A 142 11.03 5.99 -9.78
C LYS A 142 12.51 5.60 -9.63
N GLU A 143 13.42 6.58 -9.70
CA GLU A 143 14.86 6.34 -9.49
C GLU A 143 15.21 6.04 -8.02
N TRP A 144 14.30 6.31 -7.08
CA TRP A 144 14.55 6.18 -5.65
C TRP A 144 13.56 5.26 -4.91
N VAL A 145 12.34 5.11 -5.43
CA VAL A 145 11.27 4.36 -4.78
C VAL A 145 10.28 3.81 -5.81
N ASP A 146 9.92 2.53 -5.66
CA ASP A 146 8.83 1.91 -6.41
C ASP A 146 7.51 2.23 -5.72
N ILE A 147 6.57 2.82 -6.46
CA ILE A 147 5.26 3.23 -5.94
C ILE A 147 4.16 2.45 -6.65
N GLN A 148 3.35 1.71 -5.88
CA GLN A 148 2.07 1.17 -6.31
C GLN A 148 0.95 2.11 -5.89
N ILE A 149 0.02 2.39 -6.81
CA ILE A 149 -1.13 3.27 -6.58
C ILE A 149 -2.40 2.43 -6.49
N VAL A 150 -3.10 2.53 -5.35
CA VAL A 150 -4.42 1.95 -5.14
C VAL A 150 -5.48 3.00 -5.46
N ALA A 151 -6.36 2.71 -6.42
CA ALA A 151 -7.56 3.50 -6.64
C ALA A 151 -8.54 3.23 -5.50
N PHE A 152 -8.67 4.17 -4.56
CA PHE A 152 -9.37 3.96 -3.30
C PHE A 152 -10.68 4.76 -3.23
N PRO A 153 -11.86 4.12 -3.24
CA PRO A 153 -13.15 4.80 -3.19
C PRO A 153 -13.51 5.15 -1.73
N GLN A 154 -12.86 6.16 -1.16
CA GLN A 154 -13.02 6.57 0.26
C GLN A 154 -14.47 6.78 0.71
N GLU A 155 -15.35 7.27 -0.16
CA GLU A 155 -16.78 7.51 0.14
C GLU A 155 -17.70 6.38 -0.35
N GLY A 156 -17.13 5.23 -0.72
CA GLY A 156 -17.85 4.04 -1.20
C GLY A 156 -18.01 3.98 -2.72
N ILE A 157 -18.14 2.77 -3.26
CA ILE A 157 -18.33 2.50 -4.68
C ILE A 157 -19.79 2.67 -5.06
N LEU A 158 -20.70 2.16 -4.22
CA LEU A 158 -22.14 2.19 -4.44
C LEU A 158 -22.83 3.33 -3.69
N SER A 159 -22.16 3.87 -2.68
CA SER A 159 -22.61 5.02 -1.92
C SER A 159 -22.23 6.38 -2.54
N TYR A 160 -21.29 6.43 -3.48
CA TYR A 160 -20.86 7.67 -4.14
C TYR A 160 -21.40 7.79 -5.58
N PRO A 161 -21.84 8.99 -6.03
CA PRO A 161 -22.27 9.20 -7.41
C PRO A 161 -21.17 8.80 -8.42
N ASN A 162 -21.52 7.94 -9.37
CA ASN A 162 -20.60 7.43 -10.39
C ASN A 162 -19.38 6.66 -9.84
N GLY A 163 -19.46 6.10 -8.62
CA GLY A 163 -18.31 5.43 -7.99
C GLY A 163 -17.74 4.25 -8.80
N LYS A 164 -18.60 3.46 -9.47
CA LYS A 164 -18.15 2.38 -10.37
C LYS A 164 -17.35 2.93 -11.55
N GLU A 165 -17.85 3.97 -12.21
CA GLU A 165 -17.21 4.61 -13.35
C GLU A 165 -15.89 5.30 -12.97
N LEU A 166 -15.85 6.00 -11.84
CA LEU A 166 -14.64 6.65 -11.34
C LEU A 166 -13.54 5.64 -11.01
N LEU A 167 -13.90 4.50 -10.41
CA LEU A 167 -12.95 3.45 -10.11
C LEU A 167 -12.37 2.82 -11.39
N GLU A 168 -13.21 2.60 -12.40
CA GLU A 168 -12.75 2.10 -13.70
C GLU A 168 -11.87 3.12 -14.44
N GLU A 169 -12.24 4.41 -14.44
CA GLU A 169 -11.42 5.48 -15.00
C GLU A 169 -10.06 5.57 -14.28
N ALA A 170 -10.04 5.42 -12.96
CA ALA A 170 -8.82 5.46 -12.19
C ALA A 170 -7.83 4.34 -12.58
N VAL A 171 -8.33 3.14 -12.83
CA VAL A 171 -7.51 2.03 -13.36
C VAL A 171 -6.96 2.37 -14.74
N GLN A 172 -7.79 2.91 -15.63
CA GLN A 172 -7.35 3.31 -16.98
C GLN A 172 -6.30 4.44 -16.96
N LEU A 173 -6.34 5.33 -15.96
CA LEU A 173 -5.37 6.39 -15.76
C LEU A 173 -4.04 5.92 -15.16
N GLY A 174 -3.97 4.67 -14.70
CA GLY A 174 -2.71 4.02 -14.30
C GLY A 174 -2.62 3.63 -12.82
N ALA A 175 -3.75 3.44 -12.13
CA ALA A 175 -3.73 2.75 -10.84
C ALA A 175 -3.37 1.26 -11.02
N ASP A 176 -2.49 0.74 -10.16
CA ASP A 176 -1.97 -0.64 -10.23
C ASP A 176 -2.87 -1.62 -9.45
N VAL A 177 -3.60 -1.09 -8.48
CA VAL A 177 -4.36 -1.84 -7.47
C VAL A 177 -5.75 -1.23 -7.35
N ILE A 178 -6.77 -2.07 -7.20
CA ILE A 178 -8.16 -1.66 -6.98
C ILE A 178 -8.48 -1.79 -5.49
N GLY A 179 -8.99 -0.71 -4.90
CA GLY A 179 -9.44 -0.68 -3.51
C GLY A 179 -10.95 -0.74 -3.36
N ALA A 180 -11.39 -0.93 -2.10
CA ALA A 180 -12.77 -0.80 -1.66
C ALA A 180 -12.84 -0.49 -0.16
N ILE A 181 -13.99 -0.04 0.31
CA ILE A 181 -14.29 0.24 1.72
C ILE A 181 -15.66 -0.35 2.11
N PRO A 182 -15.85 -1.68 2.04
CA PRO A 182 -17.18 -2.30 2.12
C PRO A 182 -17.92 -2.02 3.44
N HIS A 183 -17.20 -1.78 4.54
CA HIS A 183 -17.76 -1.45 5.85
C HIS A 183 -18.33 -0.03 5.94
N PHE A 184 -18.05 0.83 4.96
CA PHE A 184 -18.51 2.21 4.90
C PHE A 184 -19.63 2.42 3.86
N GLU A 185 -19.93 1.42 3.04
CA GLU A 185 -21.10 1.46 2.15
C GLU A 185 -22.38 1.57 2.99
N PHE A 186 -23.43 2.19 2.42
CA PHE A 186 -24.65 2.53 3.18
C PHE A 186 -25.41 1.32 3.71
N THR A 187 -25.24 0.16 3.08
CA THR A 187 -25.90 -1.08 3.49
C THR A 187 -24.92 -2.24 3.41
N ARG A 188 -25.21 -3.30 4.19
CA ARG A 188 -24.45 -4.55 4.12
C ARG A 188 -24.45 -5.13 2.71
N GLU A 189 -25.59 -5.06 2.03
CA GLU A 189 -25.75 -5.55 0.66
C GLU A 189 -24.85 -4.79 -0.31
N TYR A 190 -24.73 -3.47 -0.16
CA TYR A 190 -23.81 -2.66 -0.94
C TYR A 190 -22.35 -3.00 -0.65
N GLY A 191 -21.99 -3.22 0.62
CA GLY A 191 -20.66 -3.70 1.00
C GLY A 191 -20.28 -5.04 0.36
N VAL A 192 -21.24 -5.96 0.23
CA VAL A 192 -21.01 -7.24 -0.47
C VAL A 192 -20.92 -7.03 -1.98
N GLU A 193 -21.83 -6.26 -2.58
CA GLU A 193 -21.83 -6.00 -4.03
C GLU A 193 -20.58 -5.23 -4.49
N SER A 194 -20.07 -4.28 -3.70
CA SER A 194 -18.86 -3.54 -4.02
C SER A 194 -17.64 -4.46 -4.10
N LEU A 195 -17.55 -5.48 -3.23
CA LEU A 195 -16.53 -6.52 -3.32
C LEU A 195 -16.67 -7.35 -4.60
N HIS A 196 -17.88 -7.78 -4.96
CA HIS A 196 -18.08 -8.49 -6.22
C HIS A 196 -17.61 -7.68 -7.43
N TYR A 197 -17.94 -6.39 -7.46
CA TYR A 197 -17.56 -5.49 -8.53
C TYR A 197 -16.04 -5.36 -8.68
N ILE A 198 -15.28 -5.15 -7.59
CA ILE A 198 -13.82 -4.99 -7.70
C ILE A 198 -13.11 -6.24 -8.21
N PHE A 199 -13.63 -7.45 -7.93
CA PHE A 199 -13.06 -8.69 -8.48
C PHE A 199 -13.28 -8.79 -9.99
N GLU A 200 -14.47 -8.43 -10.46
CA GLU A 200 -14.77 -8.38 -11.90
C GLU A 200 -13.88 -7.35 -12.60
N LEU A 201 -13.72 -6.17 -12.00
CA LEU A 201 -12.87 -5.09 -12.52
C LEU A 201 -11.39 -5.50 -12.53
N ALA A 202 -10.89 -6.10 -11.46
CA ALA A 202 -9.51 -6.57 -11.36
C ALA A 202 -9.19 -7.66 -12.38
N GLN A 203 -10.13 -8.58 -12.63
CA GLN A 203 -9.98 -9.59 -13.68
C GLN A 203 -9.98 -8.96 -15.08
N LYS A 204 -10.82 -7.93 -15.31
CA LYS A 204 -10.91 -7.23 -16.60
C LYS A 204 -9.62 -6.50 -16.96
N TYR A 205 -8.97 -5.86 -15.98
CA TYR A 205 -7.80 -4.99 -16.20
C TYR A 205 -6.46 -5.57 -15.73
N ASP A 206 -6.47 -6.81 -15.21
CA ASP A 206 -5.28 -7.48 -14.67
C ASP A 206 -4.62 -6.70 -13.51
N CYS A 207 -5.43 -6.18 -12.58
CA CYS A 207 -4.97 -5.41 -11.43
C CYS A 207 -4.84 -6.25 -10.15
N LEU A 208 -4.07 -5.75 -9.18
CA LEU A 208 -4.10 -6.25 -7.81
C LEU A 208 -5.34 -5.72 -7.07
N ILE A 209 -5.63 -6.26 -5.88
CA ILE A 209 -6.71 -5.79 -4.99
C ILE A 209 -6.14 -5.51 -3.60
N ASP A 210 -6.50 -4.36 -3.01
CA ASP A 210 -6.17 -4.01 -1.63
C ASP A 210 -7.32 -3.25 -0.96
N VAL A 211 -8.02 -3.92 -0.04
CA VAL A 211 -9.30 -3.44 0.51
C VAL A 211 -9.11 -2.91 1.93
N HIS A 212 -9.63 -1.71 2.20
CA HIS A 212 -9.89 -1.23 3.57
C HIS A 212 -11.03 -2.05 4.18
N CYS A 213 -10.66 -3.16 4.81
CA CYS A 213 -11.59 -4.19 5.19
C CYS A 213 -11.90 -4.10 6.67
N ASP A 214 -13.17 -3.91 7.02
CA ASP A 214 -13.64 -3.93 8.41
C ASP A 214 -12.86 -3.00 9.36
N GLU A 215 -12.60 -1.74 8.96
CA GLU A 215 -11.92 -0.72 9.78
C GLU A 215 -12.90 -0.05 10.77
N ILE A 216 -13.59 -0.87 11.53
CA ILE A 216 -14.57 -0.47 12.53
C ILE A 216 -14.58 -1.49 13.68
N ASP A 217 -15.06 -1.10 14.86
CA ASP A 217 -15.14 -1.98 16.04
C ASP A 217 -16.47 -2.77 16.12
N ASP A 218 -17.29 -2.73 15.05
CA ASP A 218 -18.53 -3.50 14.97
C ASP A 218 -18.24 -4.98 14.68
N GLU A 219 -18.60 -5.86 15.62
CA GLU A 219 -18.46 -7.31 15.49
C GLU A 219 -19.23 -7.90 14.30
N GLN A 220 -20.22 -7.18 13.75
CA GLN A 220 -20.98 -7.60 12.57
C GLN A 220 -20.30 -7.20 11.26
N SER A 221 -19.24 -6.37 11.29
CA SER A 221 -18.43 -6.08 10.11
C SER A 221 -17.58 -7.30 9.76
N ARG A 222 -18.08 -8.08 8.79
CA ARG A 222 -17.54 -9.38 8.38
C ARG A 222 -17.19 -9.43 6.90
N PHE A 223 -16.82 -8.30 6.29
CA PHE A 223 -16.56 -8.24 4.86
C PHE A 223 -15.31 -9.04 4.45
N VAL A 224 -14.36 -9.24 5.37
CA VAL A 224 -13.16 -10.06 5.15
C VAL A 224 -13.49 -11.51 4.74
N GLU A 225 -14.60 -12.08 5.23
CA GLU A 225 -15.01 -13.44 4.84
C GLU A 225 -15.50 -13.50 3.39
N THR A 226 -16.19 -12.44 2.94
CA THR A 226 -16.65 -12.28 1.56
C THR A 226 -15.46 -12.05 0.64
N LEU A 227 -14.53 -11.17 1.02
CA LEU A 227 -13.29 -10.91 0.29
C LEU A 227 -12.47 -12.20 0.10
N ALA A 228 -12.29 -12.99 1.16
CA ALA A 228 -11.57 -14.26 1.08
C ALA A 228 -12.29 -15.31 0.21
N ALA A 229 -13.62 -15.39 0.28
CA ALA A 229 -14.40 -16.30 -0.55
C ALA A 229 -14.32 -15.93 -2.04
N LEU A 230 -14.35 -14.64 -2.37
CA LEU A 230 -14.17 -14.17 -3.74
C LEU A 230 -12.73 -14.39 -4.23
N ALA A 231 -11.73 -14.11 -3.40
CA ALA A 231 -10.33 -14.40 -3.70
C ALA A 231 -10.10 -15.88 -4.04
N HIS A 232 -10.79 -16.78 -3.33
CA HIS A 232 -10.81 -18.21 -3.64
C HIS A 232 -11.46 -18.49 -4.99
N LYS A 233 -12.70 -17.99 -5.18
CA LYS A 233 -13.54 -18.24 -6.36
C LYS A 233 -12.88 -17.78 -7.65
N PHE A 234 -12.19 -16.64 -7.62
CA PHE A 234 -11.48 -16.07 -8.76
C PHE A 234 -10.05 -16.61 -8.91
N GLU A 235 -9.58 -17.46 -7.99
CA GLU A 235 -8.20 -17.98 -7.96
C GLU A 235 -7.12 -16.86 -7.89
N MET A 236 -7.49 -15.71 -7.32
CA MET A 236 -6.68 -14.49 -7.30
C MET A 236 -6.05 -14.19 -5.94
N GLY A 237 -6.11 -15.10 -4.95
CA GLY A 237 -5.75 -14.71 -3.58
C GLY A 237 -4.32 -14.18 -3.39
N HIS A 238 -3.32 -14.65 -4.15
CA HIS A 238 -1.96 -14.07 -4.14
C HIS A 238 -1.86 -12.61 -4.63
N ARG A 239 -2.97 -12.05 -5.13
CA ARG A 239 -3.12 -10.68 -5.63
C ARG A 239 -4.06 -9.84 -4.77
N VAL A 240 -4.56 -10.39 -3.66
CA VAL A 240 -5.56 -9.77 -2.80
C VAL A 240 -4.98 -9.50 -1.43
N THR A 241 -5.07 -8.26 -0.99
CA THR A 241 -4.76 -7.80 0.36
C THR A 241 -6.02 -7.33 1.07
N ALA A 242 -6.17 -7.71 2.34
CA ALA A 242 -7.11 -7.11 3.28
C ALA A 242 -6.34 -6.22 4.26
N SER A 243 -6.53 -4.91 4.18
CA SER A 243 -5.94 -3.93 5.09
C SER A 243 -6.84 -3.63 6.28
N HIS A 244 -6.24 -3.31 7.43
CA HIS A 244 -6.86 -3.05 8.74
C HIS A 244 -7.46 -4.29 9.42
N THR A 245 -8.63 -4.74 8.99
CA THR A 245 -9.37 -5.86 9.60
C THR A 245 -9.56 -5.70 11.13
N THR A 246 -9.82 -4.48 11.60
CA THR A 246 -9.88 -4.18 13.05
C THR A 246 -11.03 -4.92 13.73
N ALA A 247 -12.16 -5.08 13.07
CA ALA A 247 -13.31 -5.82 13.59
C ALA A 247 -12.96 -7.26 14.00
N MET A 248 -11.93 -7.87 13.38
CA MET A 248 -11.49 -9.22 13.73
C MET A 248 -11.09 -9.36 15.21
N ALA A 249 -10.57 -8.29 15.83
CA ALA A 249 -10.24 -8.27 17.25
C ALA A 249 -11.46 -8.36 18.17
N HIS A 250 -12.66 -8.06 17.64
CA HIS A 250 -13.92 -7.98 18.39
C HIS A 250 -14.86 -9.16 18.11
N THR A 251 -14.55 -10.00 17.13
CA THR A 251 -15.40 -11.17 16.81
C THR A 251 -15.26 -12.31 17.84
N MET A 252 -16.41 -12.82 18.31
CA MET A 252 -16.48 -14.00 19.22
C MET A 252 -16.34 -15.36 18.50
N GLU A 253 -16.44 -15.41 17.17
CA GLU A 253 -16.21 -16.64 16.39
C GLU A 253 -14.71 -16.97 16.30
N PRO A 254 -14.31 -18.25 16.08
CA PRO A 254 -12.90 -18.58 15.96
C PRO A 254 -12.33 -17.89 14.71
N MET A 255 -11.45 -16.89 14.92
CA MET A 255 -10.59 -16.26 13.90
C MET A 255 -9.97 -17.28 12.93
N HIS A 256 -9.81 -18.53 13.39
CA HIS A 256 -9.40 -19.69 12.60
C HIS A 256 -10.16 -19.86 11.27
N ARG A 257 -11.47 -19.56 11.15
CA ARG A 257 -12.20 -19.73 9.88
C ARG A 257 -11.76 -18.71 8.82
N VAL A 258 -11.69 -17.44 9.19
CA VAL A 258 -11.22 -16.34 8.33
C VAL A 258 -9.75 -16.54 7.99
N TYR A 259 -8.92 -16.84 8.98
CA TYR A 259 -7.49 -17.09 8.78
C TYR A 259 -7.25 -18.32 7.88
N SER A 260 -8.02 -19.40 8.07
CA SER A 260 -7.95 -20.57 7.19
C SER A 260 -8.43 -20.27 5.77
N ALA A 261 -9.38 -19.35 5.58
CA ALA A 261 -9.80 -18.91 4.25
C ALA A 261 -8.68 -18.09 3.57
N CYS A 262 -8.08 -17.12 4.27
CA CYS A 262 -6.95 -16.34 3.75
C CYS A 262 -5.75 -17.24 3.41
N LEU A 263 -5.37 -18.16 4.31
CA LEU A 263 -4.28 -19.12 4.10
C LEU A 263 -4.54 -20.06 2.90
N ARG A 264 -5.78 -20.53 2.73
CA ARG A 264 -6.14 -21.39 1.59
C ARG A 264 -6.03 -20.67 0.25
N CYS A 265 -6.22 -19.36 0.24
CA CYS A 265 -6.21 -18.57 -0.99
C CYS A 265 -4.87 -17.87 -1.25
N ARG A 266 -3.93 -17.90 -0.29
CA ARG A 266 -2.69 -17.12 -0.29
C ARG A 266 -2.93 -15.60 -0.31
N ALA A 267 -4.05 -15.14 0.25
CA ALA A 267 -4.32 -13.72 0.45
C ALA A 267 -3.56 -13.20 1.68
N SER A 268 -3.02 -11.99 1.57
CA SER A 268 -2.38 -11.29 2.69
C SER A 268 -3.40 -10.51 3.50
N ALA A 269 -3.30 -10.58 4.83
CA ALA A 269 -3.99 -9.67 5.74
C ALA A 269 -2.94 -8.80 6.41
N LEU A 270 -3.03 -7.48 6.24
CA LEU A 270 -2.18 -6.51 6.91
C LEU A 270 -2.94 -5.98 8.12
N TRP A 271 -2.51 -6.41 9.31
CA TRP A 271 -3.06 -5.93 10.56
C TRP A 271 -2.36 -4.60 10.91
N GLN A 272 -3.05 -3.49 10.70
CA GLN A 272 -2.63 -2.17 11.17
C GLN A 272 -3.53 -1.76 12.31
N THR A 273 -3.00 -1.78 13.53
CA THR A 273 -3.64 -1.13 14.69
C THR A 273 -3.31 0.35 14.70
N ARG A 274 -4.29 1.16 15.09
CA ARG A 274 -4.08 2.57 15.47
C ARG A 274 -3.22 2.68 16.73
#